data_AF-A0AAU2PS33-F1
#
_entry.id   AF-A0AAU2PS33-F1
#
_cell.length_a   1.000
_cell.length_b   1.000
_cell.length_c   1.000
_cell.angle_alpha   90.00
_cell.angle_beta   90.00
_cell.angle_gamma   90.00
#
_symmetry.space_group_name_H-M   'P 1'
#
loop_
_entity.id
_entity.type
_entity.pdbx_description
1 polymer ?
#
loop_
_entity_poly.entity_id
_entity_poly.type
_entity_poly.pdbx_seq_one_letter_code
_entity_poly.pdbx_strand_id
1 'polypeptide(L)'
;MNAAPADQIRLLDVQSLDARLQQLAHKRRSLPEHTEIESLNKDLTQLRDLLVAAQTEEGDCAREQTKAEQDVDQVRQRAVRDQKRLDSGAVSSPKDLENLQREITSLAKRQGDLEDVVLEIMERRESAQERSTELTGRVSSVQSKIDDATARRDAAFESIDAEVATATKEREVIAGSVPADLLKLYDKLRQQQGGVGAARLYQRRCEGCRLELNITEVNEVKAASPDTVLRCENCRRILVRTSESGL
;
A
#
# COMPACT_ATOMS: atom_id res chain seq x y z
N MET A 1 47.36 -0.31 -17.79
CA MET A 1 47.34 0.97 -17.05
C MET A 1 47.92 0.72 -15.67
N ASN A 2 48.54 1.74 -15.08
CA ASN A 2 49.21 1.62 -13.79
C ASN A 2 48.61 2.61 -12.79
N ALA A 3 48.56 2.21 -11.52
CA ALA A 3 48.13 3.02 -10.39
C ALA A 3 48.84 2.54 -9.12
N ALA A 4 49.11 3.43 -8.17
CA ALA A 4 49.84 3.03 -6.97
C ALA A 4 49.09 1.92 -6.21
N PRO A 5 49.78 0.96 -5.57
CA PRO A 5 49.13 -0.12 -4.81
C PRO A 5 48.13 0.41 -3.77
N ALA A 6 48.43 1.53 -3.12
CA ALA A 6 47.53 2.20 -2.18
C ALA A 6 46.21 2.65 -2.86
N ASP A 7 46.27 3.18 -4.08
CA ASP A 7 45.07 3.58 -4.84
C ASP A 7 44.23 2.38 -5.26
N GLN A 8 44.89 1.26 -5.62
CA GLN A 8 44.20 0.01 -5.93
C GLN A 8 43.48 -0.55 -4.70
N ILE A 9 44.11 -0.48 -3.52
CA ILE A 9 43.49 -0.91 -2.25
C ILE A 9 42.28 -0.02 -1.91
N ARG A 10 42.38 1.30 -2.09
CA ARG A 10 41.25 2.23 -1.87
C ARG A 10 40.03 1.91 -2.73
N LEU A 11 40.18 1.27 -3.88
CA LEU A 11 39.02 0.79 -4.66
C LEU A 11 38.19 -0.26 -3.91
N LEU A 12 38.78 -1.03 -3.00
CA LEU A 12 38.03 -1.97 -2.16
C LEU A 12 37.14 -1.21 -1.16
N ASP A 13 37.61 -0.07 -0.64
CA ASP A 13 36.81 0.79 0.23
C ASP A 13 35.68 1.49 -0.55
N VAL A 14 35.96 1.99 -1.75
CA VAL A 14 34.92 2.51 -2.65
C VAL A 14 33.89 1.42 -2.97
N GLN A 15 34.36 0.20 -3.25
CA GLN A 15 33.50 -0.94 -3.55
C GLN A 15 32.61 -1.35 -2.36
N SER A 16 33.14 -1.33 -1.14
CA SER A 16 32.35 -1.67 0.05
C SER A 16 31.24 -0.66 0.29
N LEU A 17 31.52 0.63 0.11
CA LEU A 17 30.53 1.71 0.19
C LEU A 17 29.49 1.63 -0.93
N ASP A 18 29.90 1.34 -2.16
CA ASP A 18 28.97 1.12 -3.28
C ASP A 18 28.06 -0.09 -3.04
N ALA A 19 28.59 -1.18 -2.48
CA ALA A 19 27.79 -2.34 -2.10
C ALA A 19 26.79 -1.99 -0.98
N ARG A 20 27.21 -1.23 0.03
CA ARG A 20 26.32 -0.74 1.10
C ARG A 20 25.20 0.15 0.54
N LEU A 21 25.52 1.08 -0.34
CA LEU A 21 24.52 1.93 -1.00
C LEU A 21 23.50 1.12 -1.81
N GLN A 22 23.96 0.07 -2.51
CA GLN A 22 23.06 -0.85 -3.22
C GLN A 22 22.15 -1.64 -2.27
N GLN A 23 22.68 -2.12 -1.15
CA GLN A 23 21.90 -2.81 -0.11
C GLN A 23 20.84 -1.88 0.49
N LEU A 24 21.20 -0.64 0.83
CA LEU A 24 20.26 0.38 1.34
C LEU A 24 19.16 0.69 0.32
N ALA A 25 19.53 0.85 -0.96
CA ALA A 25 18.56 1.08 -2.02
C ALA A 25 17.61 -0.12 -2.22
N HIS A 26 18.11 -1.35 -2.06
CA HIS A 26 17.26 -2.55 -2.07
C HIS A 26 16.33 -2.57 -0.86
N LYS A 27 16.86 -2.38 0.36
CA LYS A 27 16.10 -2.33 1.62
C LYS A 27 14.95 -1.33 1.53
N ARG A 28 15.18 -0.13 0.98
CA ARG A 28 14.14 0.89 0.77
C ARG A 28 13.00 0.41 -0.14
N ARG A 29 13.32 -0.33 -1.21
CA ARG A 29 12.32 -0.86 -2.16
C ARG A 29 11.62 -2.12 -1.65
N SER A 30 12.23 -2.86 -0.74
CA SER A 30 11.74 -4.13 -0.23
C SER A 30 11.14 -4.05 1.17
N LEU A 31 10.80 -2.86 1.65
CA LEU A 31 10.15 -2.69 2.95
C LEU A 31 8.81 -3.46 2.97
N PRO A 32 8.55 -4.29 3.99
CA PRO A 32 7.29 -5.04 4.12
C PRO A 32 6.06 -4.11 4.21
N GLU A 33 6.25 -2.89 4.71
CA GLU A 33 5.21 -1.86 4.80
C GLU A 33 4.61 -1.53 3.43
N HIS A 34 5.37 -1.63 2.33
CA HIS A 34 4.83 -1.41 0.98
C HIS A 34 3.71 -2.39 0.66
N THR A 35 3.95 -3.67 0.90
CA THR A 35 2.96 -4.73 0.64
C THR A 35 1.77 -4.67 1.59
N GLU A 36 2.02 -4.28 2.86
CA GLU A 36 0.98 -4.10 3.87
C GLU A 36 0.04 -2.95 3.48
N ILE A 37 0.59 -1.77 3.15
CA ILE A 37 -0.17 -0.60 2.71
C ILE A 37 -0.95 -0.90 1.43
N GLU A 38 -0.36 -1.61 0.46
CA GLU A 38 -1.08 -1.98 -0.76
C GLU A 38 -2.28 -2.87 -0.47
N SER A 39 -2.12 -3.88 0.38
CA SER A 39 -3.21 -4.77 0.79
C SER A 39 -4.32 -4.01 1.52
N LEU A 40 -3.96 -3.19 2.51
CA LEU A 40 -4.93 -2.42 3.28
C LEU A 40 -5.70 -1.41 2.42
N ASN A 41 -5.06 -0.80 1.42
CA ASN A 41 -5.75 0.10 0.48
C ASN A 41 -6.77 -0.62 -0.40
N LYS A 42 -6.49 -1.88 -0.80
CA LYS A 42 -7.45 -2.72 -1.53
C LYS A 42 -8.66 -3.02 -0.65
N ASP A 43 -8.43 -3.41 0.60
CA ASP A 43 -9.50 -3.67 1.57
C ASP A 43 -10.33 -2.42 1.86
N LEU A 44 -9.67 -1.27 2.04
CA LEU A 44 -10.32 0.02 2.28
C LEU A 44 -11.22 0.44 1.10
N THR A 45 -10.78 0.20 -0.13
CA THR A 45 -11.58 0.48 -1.33
C THR A 45 -12.85 -0.37 -1.32
N GLN A 46 -12.74 -1.68 -1.10
CA GLN A 46 -13.90 -2.58 -1.02
C GLN A 46 -14.86 -2.18 0.11
N LEU A 47 -14.35 -1.82 1.29
CA LEU A 47 -15.18 -1.38 2.41
C LEU A 47 -15.90 -0.07 2.13
N ARG A 48 -15.26 0.87 1.42
CA ARG A 48 -15.90 2.13 1.00
C ARG A 48 -17.02 1.90 0.00
N ASP A 49 -16.82 1.00 -0.97
CA ASP A 49 -17.86 0.64 -1.93
C ASP A 49 -19.08 0.03 -1.23
N LEU A 50 -18.84 -0.88 -0.29
CA LEU A 50 -19.91 -1.47 0.54
C LEU A 50 -20.61 -0.42 1.41
N LEU A 51 -19.86 0.53 1.99
CA LEU A 51 -20.43 1.60 2.80
C LEU A 51 -21.34 2.51 1.98
N VAL A 52 -20.90 2.90 0.78
CA VAL A 52 -21.71 3.71 -0.15
C VAL A 52 -22.99 2.98 -0.53
N ALA A 53 -22.91 1.67 -0.80
CA ALA A 53 -24.09 0.86 -1.10
C ALA A 53 -25.08 0.82 0.09
N ALA A 54 -24.58 0.59 1.31
CA ALA A 54 -25.41 0.58 2.52
C ALA A 54 -26.07 1.94 2.79
N GLN A 55 -25.33 3.04 2.63
CA GLN A 55 -25.86 4.40 2.78
C GLN A 55 -26.90 4.75 1.71
N THR A 56 -26.72 4.23 0.49
CA THR A 56 -27.70 4.40 -0.58
C THR A 56 -28.99 3.66 -0.26
N GLU A 57 -28.89 2.41 0.19
CA GLU A 57 -30.05 1.61 0.64
C GLU A 57 -30.78 2.27 1.81
N GLU A 58 -30.05 2.79 2.80
CA GLU A 58 -30.61 3.54 3.92
C GLU A 58 -31.40 4.77 3.45
N GLY A 59 -30.83 5.54 2.52
CA GLY A 59 -31.47 6.72 1.93
C GLY A 59 -32.70 6.38 1.07
N ASP A 60 -32.67 5.27 0.34
CA ASP A 60 -33.81 4.75 -0.41
C ASP A 60 -34.94 4.35 0.53
N CYS A 61 -34.64 3.56 1.57
CA CYS A 61 -35.63 3.16 2.57
C CYS A 61 -36.21 4.36 3.33
N ALA A 62 -35.42 5.40 3.62
CA ALA A 62 -35.94 6.63 4.25
C ALA A 62 -36.95 7.36 3.35
N ARG A 63 -36.72 7.39 2.03
CA ARG A 63 -37.67 7.95 1.06
C ARG A 63 -38.94 7.09 0.94
N GLU A 64 -38.77 5.77 0.88
CA GLU A 64 -39.89 4.82 0.86
C GLU A 64 -40.76 4.97 2.11
N GLN A 65 -40.14 5.06 3.29
CA GLN A 65 -40.82 5.24 4.58
C GLN A 65 -41.65 6.52 4.57
N THR A 66 -41.05 7.65 4.18
CA THR A 66 -41.74 8.94 4.13
C THR A 66 -42.98 8.89 3.23
N LYS A 67 -42.89 8.22 2.08
CA LYS A 67 -44.01 8.06 1.15
C LYS A 67 -45.10 7.16 1.74
N ALA A 68 -44.72 6.03 2.32
CA ALA A 68 -45.67 5.09 2.93
C ALA A 68 -46.42 5.74 4.11
N GLU A 69 -45.73 6.50 4.96
CA GLU A 69 -46.33 7.29 6.05
C GLU A 69 -47.32 8.35 5.53
N GLN A 70 -47.02 9.01 4.40
CA GLN A 70 -47.95 9.94 3.75
C GLN A 70 -49.20 9.24 3.22
N ASP A 71 -49.05 8.04 2.64
CA ASP A 71 -50.18 7.25 2.14
C ASP A 71 -51.08 6.79 3.30
N VAL A 72 -50.49 6.37 4.44
CA VAL A 72 -51.23 6.08 5.69
C VAL A 72 -52.00 7.32 6.15
N ASP A 73 -51.36 8.49 6.22
CA ASP A 73 -52.01 9.71 6.69
C ASP A 73 -53.17 10.14 5.78
N GLN A 74 -53.04 10.00 4.45
CA GLN A 74 -54.14 10.27 3.52
C GLN A 74 -55.37 9.39 3.78
N VAL A 75 -55.15 8.08 3.98
CA VAL A 75 -56.23 7.13 4.29
C VAL A 75 -56.84 7.44 5.65
N ARG A 76 -56.02 7.71 6.67
CA ARG A 76 -56.44 8.07 8.02
C ARG A 76 -57.28 9.35 8.02
N GLN A 77 -56.84 10.40 7.32
CA GLN A 77 -57.58 11.65 7.19
C GLN A 77 -58.95 11.45 6.52
N ARG A 78 -59.03 10.58 5.50
CA ARG A 78 -60.29 10.24 4.85
C ARG A 78 -61.21 9.47 5.80
N ALA A 79 -60.71 8.45 6.49
CA ALA A 79 -61.46 7.68 7.47
C ALA A 79 -62.04 8.59 8.58
N VAL A 80 -61.24 9.56 9.08
CA VAL A 80 -61.70 10.54 10.08
C VAL A 80 -62.81 11.44 9.53
N ARG A 81 -62.72 11.89 8.27
CA ARG A 81 -63.79 12.69 7.65
C ARG A 81 -65.09 11.90 7.49
N ASP A 82 -64.98 10.64 7.04
CA ASP A 82 -66.13 9.77 6.81
C ASP A 82 -66.80 9.37 8.13
N GLN A 83 -66.00 9.08 9.16
CA GLN A 83 -66.50 8.82 10.52
C GLN A 83 -67.23 10.04 11.09
N LYS A 84 -66.65 11.25 10.98
CA LYS A 84 -67.33 12.49 11.41
C LYS A 84 -68.66 12.71 10.68
N ARG A 85 -68.71 12.41 9.38
CA ARG A 85 -69.92 12.52 8.58
C ARG A 85 -70.98 11.52 9.04
N LEU A 86 -70.60 10.29 9.35
CA LEU A 86 -71.48 9.27 9.92
C LEU A 86 -72.04 9.73 11.28
N ASP A 87 -71.17 10.18 12.18
CA ASP A 87 -71.51 10.59 13.55
C ASP A 87 -72.39 11.85 13.59
N SER A 88 -72.27 12.73 12.59
CA SER A 88 -73.08 13.96 12.50
C SER A 88 -74.57 13.72 12.25
N GLY A 89 -74.96 12.52 11.80
CA GLY A 89 -76.34 12.23 11.40
C GLY A 89 -76.80 12.97 10.14
N ALA A 90 -75.90 13.64 9.42
CA ALA A 90 -76.24 14.41 8.21
C ALA A 90 -76.66 13.53 7.01
N VAL A 91 -76.41 12.21 7.07
CA VAL A 91 -76.81 11.24 6.05
C VAL A 91 -78.10 10.55 6.49
N SER A 92 -79.22 10.87 5.82
CA SER A 92 -80.57 10.43 6.19
C SER A 92 -81.06 9.20 5.43
N SER A 93 -80.46 8.88 4.29
CA SER A 93 -80.80 7.71 3.47
C SER A 93 -80.18 6.44 4.06
N PRO A 94 -80.96 5.38 4.35
CA PRO A 94 -80.44 4.12 4.88
C PRO A 94 -79.37 3.48 3.99
N LYS A 95 -79.52 3.61 2.66
CA LYS A 95 -78.56 3.08 1.68
C LYS A 95 -77.24 3.84 1.71
N ASP A 96 -77.29 5.16 1.89
CA ASP A 96 -76.07 5.98 1.95
C ASP A 96 -75.33 5.78 3.27
N LEU A 97 -76.05 5.53 4.38
CA LEU A 97 -75.45 5.12 5.66
C LEU A 97 -74.72 3.78 5.54
N GLU A 98 -75.36 2.78 4.93
CA GLU A 98 -74.73 1.46 4.72
C GLU A 98 -73.47 1.57 3.84
N ASN A 99 -73.52 2.36 2.77
CA ASN A 99 -72.37 2.61 1.91
C ASN A 99 -71.23 3.29 2.68
N LEU A 100 -71.52 4.32 3.48
CA LEU A 100 -70.53 5.03 4.29
C LEU A 100 -69.87 4.12 5.34
N GLN A 101 -70.65 3.26 6.00
CA GLN A 101 -70.12 2.26 6.96
C GLN A 101 -69.19 1.25 6.28
N ARG A 102 -69.56 0.76 5.09
CA ARG A 102 -68.70 -0.12 4.28
C ARG A 102 -67.41 0.58 3.85
N GLU A 103 -67.49 1.85 3.45
CA GLU A 103 -66.33 2.66 3.10
C GLU A 103 -65.37 2.84 4.28
N ILE A 104 -65.87 3.18 5.46
CA ILE A 104 -65.07 3.29 6.69
C ILE A 104 -64.37 1.97 7.01
N THR A 105 -65.08 0.85 6.90
CA THR A 105 -64.51 -0.50 7.14
C THR A 105 -63.39 -0.83 6.15
N SER A 106 -63.59 -0.48 4.87
CA SER A 106 -62.59 -0.64 3.81
C SER A 106 -61.35 0.23 4.04
N LEU A 107 -61.55 1.50 4.45
CA LEU A 107 -60.46 2.42 4.79
C LEU A 107 -59.67 1.93 6.01
N ALA A 108 -60.34 1.42 7.04
CA ALA A 108 -59.67 0.86 8.22
C ALA A 108 -58.79 -0.34 7.85
N LYS A 109 -59.29 -1.26 7.01
CA LYS A 109 -58.48 -2.36 6.48
C LYS A 109 -57.29 -1.86 5.67
N ARG A 110 -57.51 -0.91 4.76
CA ARG A 110 -56.45 -0.33 3.93
C ARG A 110 -55.40 0.41 4.76
N GLN A 111 -55.80 1.08 5.84
CA GLN A 111 -54.89 1.72 6.77
C GLN A 111 -53.97 0.68 7.42
N GLY A 112 -54.54 -0.42 7.94
CA GLY A 112 -53.76 -1.52 8.51
C GLY A 112 -52.77 -2.12 7.50
N ASP A 113 -53.22 -2.42 6.28
CA ASP A 113 -52.34 -2.94 5.22
C ASP A 113 -51.17 -1.98 4.91
N LEU A 114 -51.38 -0.66 4.98
CA LEU A 114 -50.33 0.34 4.76
C LEU A 114 -49.41 0.51 5.97
N GLU A 115 -49.94 0.40 7.19
CA GLU A 115 -49.16 0.43 8.43
C GLU A 115 -48.20 -0.77 8.51
N ASP A 116 -48.64 -1.96 8.09
CA ASP A 116 -47.78 -3.14 7.98
C ASP A 116 -46.64 -2.90 6.98
N VAL A 117 -46.92 -2.28 5.83
CA VAL A 117 -45.89 -1.90 4.84
C VAL A 117 -44.91 -0.87 5.42
N VAL A 118 -45.38 0.11 6.21
CA VAL A 118 -44.49 1.06 6.89
C VAL A 118 -43.55 0.32 7.84
N LEU A 119 -44.04 -0.63 8.63
CA LEU A 119 -43.21 -1.43 9.54
C LEU A 119 -42.14 -2.23 8.80
N GLU A 120 -42.49 -2.90 7.71
CA GLU A 120 -41.51 -3.63 6.88
C GLU A 120 -40.40 -2.71 6.32
N ILE A 121 -40.76 -1.49 5.89
CA ILE A 121 -39.77 -0.51 5.41
C ILE A 121 -38.90 -0.01 6.57
N MET A 122 -39.47 0.20 7.76
CA MET A 122 -38.72 0.59 8.95
C MET A 122 -37.68 -0.46 9.34
N GLU A 123 -38.03 -1.74 9.34
CA GLU A 123 -37.11 -2.85 9.61
C GLU A 123 -35.96 -2.90 8.59
N ARG A 124 -36.28 -2.76 7.30
CA ARG A 124 -35.27 -2.67 6.22
C ARG A 124 -34.32 -1.49 6.42
N ARG A 125 -34.88 -0.33 6.76
CA ARG A 125 -34.09 0.88 7.04
C ARG A 125 -33.16 0.69 8.24
N GLU A 126 -33.66 0.10 9.32
CA GLU A 126 -32.85 -0.20 10.52
C GLU A 126 -31.68 -1.13 10.18
N SER A 127 -31.93 -2.20 9.42
CA SER A 127 -30.86 -3.09 8.96
C SER A 127 -29.81 -2.38 8.10
N ALA A 128 -30.23 -1.51 7.17
CA ALA A 128 -29.31 -0.72 6.36
C ALA A 128 -28.49 0.27 7.20
N GLN A 129 -29.11 0.90 8.20
CA GLN A 129 -28.47 1.82 9.13
C GLN A 129 -27.40 1.13 9.99
N GLU A 130 -27.71 -0.05 10.54
CA GLU A 130 -26.76 -0.86 11.31
C GLU A 130 -25.56 -1.25 10.46
N ARG A 131 -25.79 -1.71 9.22
CA ARG A 131 -24.74 -2.06 8.27
C ARG A 131 -23.85 -0.87 7.91
N SER A 132 -24.45 0.29 7.67
CA SER A 132 -23.76 1.56 7.43
C SER A 132 -22.86 1.94 8.62
N THR A 133 -23.35 1.76 9.84
CA THR A 133 -22.61 2.03 11.08
C THR A 133 -21.42 1.07 11.25
N GLU A 134 -21.65 -0.24 11.06
CA GLU A 134 -20.58 -1.25 11.12
C GLU A 134 -19.47 -0.96 10.10
N LEU A 135 -19.86 -0.73 8.84
CA LEU A 135 -18.92 -0.46 7.75
C LEU A 135 -18.14 0.83 7.99
N THR A 136 -18.77 1.87 8.56
CA THR A 136 -18.09 3.10 8.96
C THR A 136 -16.98 2.81 9.99
N GLY A 137 -17.27 2.00 11.01
CA GLY A 137 -16.27 1.58 11.99
C GLY A 137 -15.12 0.78 11.37
N ARG A 138 -15.44 -0.13 10.44
CA ARG A 138 -14.43 -0.93 9.71
C ARG A 138 -13.54 -0.07 8.82
N VAL A 139 -14.12 0.88 8.08
CA VAL A 139 -13.38 1.86 7.27
C VAL A 139 -12.43 2.66 8.16
N SER A 140 -12.89 3.17 9.30
CA SER A 140 -12.05 3.92 10.25
C SER A 140 -10.90 3.08 10.80
N SER A 141 -11.17 1.82 11.13
CA SER A 141 -10.16 0.88 11.64
C SER A 141 -9.08 0.59 10.60
N VAL A 142 -9.46 0.30 9.34
CA VAL A 142 -8.50 0.05 8.26
C VAL A 142 -7.71 1.31 7.91
N GLN A 143 -8.36 2.48 7.88
CA GLN A 143 -7.66 3.76 7.68
C GLN A 143 -6.58 3.98 8.74
N SER A 144 -6.90 3.74 10.02
CA SER A 144 -5.92 3.87 11.12
C SER A 144 -4.73 2.91 10.96
N LYS A 145 -4.95 1.70 10.44
CA LYS A 145 -3.87 0.74 10.14
C LYS A 145 -2.99 1.21 8.98
N ILE A 146 -3.58 1.82 7.95
CA ILE A 146 -2.83 2.41 6.83
C ILE A 146 -1.95 3.54 7.33
N ASP A 147 -2.48 4.40 8.21
CA ASP A 147 -1.75 5.54 8.76
C ASP A 147 -0.56 5.05 9.62
N ASP A 148 -0.76 4.01 10.45
CA ASP A 148 0.32 3.37 11.22
C ASP A 148 1.41 2.76 10.31
N ALA A 149 1.02 1.94 9.32
CA ALA A 149 1.96 1.32 8.39
C ALA A 149 2.74 2.36 7.58
N THR A 150 2.07 3.46 7.22
CA THR A 150 2.68 4.63 6.56
C THR A 150 3.72 5.29 7.46
N ALA A 151 3.39 5.55 8.72
CA ALA A 151 4.33 6.12 9.69
C ALA A 151 5.56 5.24 9.92
N ARG A 152 5.38 3.90 10.03
CA ARG A 152 6.49 2.94 10.13
C ARG A 152 7.40 2.97 8.90
N ARG A 153 6.82 2.98 7.71
CA ARG A 153 7.57 3.09 6.44
C ARG A 153 8.39 4.37 6.40
N ASP A 154 7.78 5.49 6.77
CA ASP A 154 8.42 6.80 6.69
C ASP A 154 9.56 6.92 7.72
N ALA A 155 9.39 6.40 8.93
CA ALA A 155 10.48 6.28 9.90
C ALA A 155 11.63 5.40 9.39
N ALA A 156 11.32 4.28 8.71
CA ALA A 156 12.33 3.43 8.08
C ALA A 156 13.05 4.16 6.93
N PHE A 157 12.33 4.98 6.15
CA PHE A 157 12.92 5.82 5.11
C PHE A 157 13.87 6.86 5.68
N GLU A 158 13.50 7.57 6.75
CA GLU A 158 14.37 8.54 7.41
C GLU A 158 15.69 7.89 7.87
N SER A 159 15.60 6.71 8.51
CA SER A 159 16.79 5.96 8.91
C SER A 159 17.65 5.56 7.72
N ILE A 160 17.05 5.06 6.63
CA ILE A 160 17.78 4.66 5.43
C ILE A 160 18.43 5.88 4.76
N ASP A 161 17.74 7.02 4.70
CA ASP A 161 18.26 8.24 4.06
C ASP A 161 19.44 8.81 4.84
N ALA A 162 19.41 8.75 6.17
CA ALA A 162 20.56 9.13 7.01
C ALA A 162 21.79 8.22 6.74
N GLU A 163 21.57 6.91 6.61
CA GLU A 163 22.64 5.96 6.27
C GLU A 163 23.18 6.18 4.85
N VAL A 164 22.31 6.43 3.87
CA VAL A 164 22.69 6.74 2.49
C VAL A 164 23.52 8.02 2.46
N ALA A 165 23.07 9.10 3.12
CA ALA A 165 23.80 10.36 3.16
C ALA A 165 25.21 10.20 3.76
N THR A 166 25.35 9.38 4.81
CA THR A 166 26.64 9.07 5.43
C THR A 166 27.54 8.30 4.47
N ALA A 167 27.05 7.18 3.93
CA ALA A 167 27.82 6.34 3.01
C ALA A 167 28.21 7.08 1.72
N THR A 168 27.35 7.96 1.20
CA THR A 168 27.67 8.80 0.03
C THR A 168 28.80 9.78 0.33
N LYS A 169 28.78 10.47 1.47
CA LYS A 169 29.86 11.40 1.87
C LYS A 169 31.18 10.67 2.07
N GLU A 170 31.16 9.52 2.75
CA GLU A 170 32.35 8.66 2.90
C GLU A 170 32.90 8.24 1.54
N ARG A 171 32.00 7.86 0.61
CA ARG A 171 32.38 7.45 -0.74
C ARG A 171 33.02 8.60 -1.51
N GLU A 172 32.47 9.80 -1.45
CA GLU A 172 32.99 10.99 -2.12
C GLU A 172 34.42 11.32 -1.64
N VAL A 173 34.66 11.26 -0.34
CA VAL A 173 35.99 11.52 0.25
C VAL A 173 37.01 10.50 -0.25
N ILE A 174 36.68 9.20 -0.19
CA ILE A 174 37.62 8.15 -0.61
C ILE A 174 37.83 8.20 -2.13
N ALA A 175 36.76 8.30 -2.92
CA ALA A 175 36.84 8.36 -4.37
C ALA A 175 37.62 9.58 -4.87
N GLY A 176 37.54 10.73 -4.17
CA GLY A 176 38.32 11.93 -4.48
C GLY A 176 39.83 11.75 -4.31
N SER A 177 40.27 10.74 -3.54
CA SER A 177 41.69 10.40 -3.38
C SER A 177 42.18 9.34 -4.39
N VAL A 178 41.30 8.79 -5.22
CA VAL A 178 41.63 7.79 -6.24
C VAL A 178 41.91 8.49 -7.58
N PRO A 179 42.99 8.12 -8.31
CA PRO A 179 43.26 8.67 -9.64
C PRO A 179 42.06 8.53 -10.59
N ALA A 180 41.73 9.61 -11.30
CA ALA A 180 40.51 9.70 -12.11
C ALA A 180 40.38 8.58 -13.15
N ASP A 181 41.46 8.18 -13.83
CA ASP A 181 41.43 7.09 -14.80
C ASP A 181 41.15 5.72 -14.16
N LEU A 182 41.67 5.49 -12.95
CA LEU A 182 41.43 4.26 -12.19
C LEU A 182 39.98 4.20 -11.72
N LEU A 183 39.45 5.31 -11.19
CA LEU A 183 38.06 5.40 -10.77
C LEU A 183 37.10 5.25 -11.96
N LYS A 184 37.42 5.85 -13.11
CA LYS A 184 36.64 5.71 -14.35
C LYS A 184 36.60 4.26 -14.84
N LEU A 185 37.73 3.55 -14.76
CA LEU A 185 37.76 2.13 -15.04
C LEU A 185 36.86 1.37 -14.06
N TYR A 186 37.02 1.61 -12.77
CA TYR A 186 36.21 0.99 -11.73
C TYR A 186 34.70 1.18 -11.96
N ASP A 187 34.24 2.41 -12.16
CA ASP A 187 32.81 2.74 -12.34
C ASP A 187 32.23 2.05 -13.59
N LYS A 188 32.99 2.03 -14.70
CA LYS A 188 32.59 1.30 -15.92
C LYS A 188 32.35 -0.18 -15.62
N LEU A 189 33.22 -0.82 -14.85
CA LEU A 189 33.06 -2.23 -14.50
C LEU A 189 31.97 -2.47 -13.49
N ARG A 190 31.83 -1.58 -12.52
CA ARG A 190 30.75 -1.65 -11.52
C ARG A 190 29.39 -1.69 -12.21
N GLN A 191 29.19 -0.84 -13.22
CA GLN A 191 27.97 -0.82 -14.03
C GLN A 191 27.80 -2.10 -14.86
N GLN A 192 28.86 -2.60 -15.49
CA GLN A 192 28.81 -3.79 -16.35
C GLN A 192 28.66 -5.11 -15.56
N GLN A 193 29.16 -5.17 -14.32
CA GLN A 193 29.32 -6.41 -13.54
C GLN A 193 28.41 -6.46 -12.31
N GLY A 194 27.23 -5.84 -12.41
CA GLY A 194 26.17 -5.96 -11.42
C GLY A 194 26.47 -5.31 -10.07
N GLY A 195 27.24 -4.21 -10.04
CA GLY A 195 27.54 -3.48 -8.81
C GLY A 195 28.94 -3.69 -8.24
N VAL A 196 29.75 -4.57 -8.84
CA VAL A 196 31.09 -4.87 -8.34
C VAL A 196 32.16 -4.58 -9.39
N GLY A 197 32.91 -3.49 -9.21
CA GLY A 197 33.96 -3.03 -10.13
C GLY A 197 35.37 -3.50 -9.76
N ALA A 198 35.63 -3.70 -8.46
CA ALA A 198 36.89 -4.20 -7.91
C ALA A 198 36.64 -5.34 -6.93
N ALA A 199 37.57 -6.29 -6.87
CA ALA A 199 37.50 -7.44 -6.00
C ALA A 199 38.86 -7.71 -5.37
N ARG A 200 38.84 -8.08 -4.10
CA ARG A 200 40.03 -8.50 -3.38
C ARG A 200 40.51 -9.84 -3.93
N LEU A 201 41.82 -9.97 -4.10
CA LEU A 201 42.48 -11.26 -4.22
C LEU A 201 42.83 -11.76 -2.81
N TYR A 202 42.22 -12.86 -2.41
CA TYR A 202 42.40 -13.47 -1.09
C TYR A 202 42.74 -14.94 -1.26
N GLN A 203 43.91 -15.37 -0.78
CA GLN A 203 44.40 -16.75 -0.86
C GLN A 203 44.21 -17.36 -2.26
N ARG A 204 44.75 -16.70 -3.30
CA ARG A 204 44.63 -17.08 -4.72
C ARG A 204 43.20 -17.12 -5.27
N ARG A 205 42.19 -16.69 -4.50
CA ARG A 205 40.79 -16.59 -4.94
C ARG A 205 40.40 -15.15 -5.19
N CYS A 206 39.69 -14.91 -6.31
CA CYS A 206 39.05 -13.63 -6.57
C CYS A 206 37.74 -13.55 -5.79
N GLU A 207 37.58 -12.62 -4.85
CA GLU A 207 36.36 -12.53 -4.03
C GLU A 207 35.13 -12.00 -4.81
N GLY A 208 35.34 -11.47 -6.02
CA GLY A 208 34.26 -11.02 -6.89
C GLY A 208 33.50 -12.16 -7.56
N CYS A 209 34.21 -13.12 -8.17
CA CYS A 209 33.59 -14.32 -8.75
C CYS A 209 33.67 -15.56 -7.86
N ARG A 210 34.43 -15.48 -6.76
CA ARG A 210 34.71 -16.56 -5.81
C ARG A 210 35.41 -17.78 -6.42
N LEU A 211 36.00 -17.63 -7.61
CA LEU A 211 36.82 -18.66 -8.24
C LEU A 211 38.28 -18.52 -7.81
N GLU A 212 38.92 -19.66 -7.58
CA GLU A 212 40.36 -19.75 -7.38
C GLU A 212 41.07 -19.55 -8.73
N LEU A 213 42.16 -18.79 -8.71
CA LEU A 213 43.00 -18.56 -9.88
C LEU A 213 43.79 -19.83 -10.17
N ASN A 214 43.93 -20.15 -11.46
CA ASN A 214 44.80 -21.24 -11.87
C ASN A 214 46.29 -20.87 -11.67
N ILE A 215 47.18 -21.86 -11.74
CA ILE A 215 48.62 -21.67 -11.46
C ILE A 215 49.24 -20.64 -12.42
N THR A 216 48.82 -20.61 -13.69
CA THR A 216 49.31 -19.66 -14.68
C THR A 216 48.90 -18.24 -14.31
N GLU A 217 47.63 -18.00 -14.01
CA GLU A 217 47.09 -16.71 -13.56
C GLU A 217 47.80 -16.22 -12.28
N VAL A 218 48.04 -17.12 -11.31
CA VAL A 218 48.77 -16.78 -10.08
C VAL A 218 50.20 -16.32 -10.39
N ASN A 219 50.91 -17.03 -11.28
CA ASN A 219 52.26 -16.66 -11.68
C ASN A 219 52.30 -15.32 -12.44
N GLU A 220 51.31 -15.05 -13.30
CA GLU A 220 51.19 -13.78 -14.01
C GLU A 220 50.93 -12.60 -13.04
N VAL A 221 50.02 -12.79 -12.08
CA VAL A 221 49.72 -11.79 -11.05
C VAL A 221 50.94 -11.50 -10.17
N LYS A 222 51.75 -12.53 -9.88
CA LYS A 222 53.01 -12.42 -9.11
C LYS A 222 54.13 -11.74 -9.89
N ALA A 223 54.24 -12.00 -11.19
CA ALA A 223 55.26 -11.41 -12.06
C ALA A 223 54.95 -9.95 -12.42
N ALA A 224 53.67 -9.56 -12.42
CA ALA A 224 53.24 -8.20 -12.71
C ALA A 224 53.75 -7.19 -11.67
N SER A 225 54.25 -6.05 -12.14
CA SER A 225 54.66 -4.93 -11.28
C SER A 225 53.55 -4.52 -10.29
N PRO A 226 53.86 -4.12 -9.04
CA PRO A 226 52.85 -3.76 -8.03
C PRO A 226 51.88 -2.65 -8.46
N ASP A 227 52.31 -1.74 -9.33
CA ASP A 227 51.49 -0.65 -9.87
C ASP A 227 50.58 -1.09 -11.04
N THR A 228 50.83 -2.25 -11.66
CA THR A 228 49.98 -2.78 -12.73
C THR A 228 48.57 -3.08 -12.19
N VAL A 229 47.56 -2.46 -12.79
CA VAL A 229 46.15 -2.73 -12.48
C VAL A 229 45.70 -4.00 -13.20
N LEU A 230 45.54 -5.08 -12.43
CA LEU A 230 45.20 -6.40 -12.94
C LEU A 230 43.68 -6.60 -13.03
N ARG A 231 43.28 -7.54 -13.90
CA ARG A 231 41.87 -7.88 -14.14
C ARG A 231 41.72 -9.38 -13.99
N CYS A 232 40.69 -9.82 -13.26
CA CYS A 232 40.37 -11.24 -13.18
C CYS A 232 39.95 -11.74 -14.57
N GLU A 233 40.53 -12.84 -15.07
CA GLU A 233 40.18 -13.38 -16.39
C GLU A 233 38.72 -13.84 -16.47
N ASN A 234 38.22 -14.41 -15.38
CA ASN A 234 36.89 -14.98 -15.28
C ASN A 234 35.76 -13.93 -15.24
N CYS A 235 35.87 -12.91 -14.38
CA CYS A 235 34.80 -11.92 -14.19
C CYS A 235 35.15 -10.51 -14.64
N ARG A 236 36.36 -10.32 -15.17
CA ARG A 236 36.86 -9.03 -15.65
C ARG A 236 36.86 -7.91 -14.60
N ARG A 237 36.62 -8.15 -13.31
CA ARG A 237 36.72 -7.08 -12.28
C ARG A 237 38.18 -6.69 -12.05
N ILE A 238 38.43 -5.48 -11.53
CA ILE A 238 39.78 -5.11 -11.07
C ILE A 238 40.16 -6.07 -9.93
N LEU A 239 41.29 -6.76 -10.09
CA LEU A 239 41.79 -7.71 -9.11
C LEU A 239 42.82 -7.01 -8.23
N VAL A 240 42.43 -6.69 -7.00
CA VAL A 240 43.25 -5.91 -6.08
C VAL A 240 44.10 -6.85 -5.22
N ARG A 241 45.41 -6.67 -5.31
CA ARG A 241 46.39 -7.39 -4.48
C ARG A 241 46.42 -6.80 -3.07
N THR A 242 46.46 -7.66 -2.06
CA THR A 242 46.58 -7.30 -0.64
C THR A 242 47.60 -8.22 0.04
N SER A 243 47.96 -7.96 1.29
CA SER A 243 48.82 -8.86 2.09
C SER A 243 48.27 -10.28 2.22
N GLU A 244 46.96 -10.46 2.06
CA GLU A 244 46.27 -11.75 2.18
C GLU A 244 46.09 -12.47 0.84
N SER A 245 46.70 -11.97 -0.25
CA SER A 245 46.50 -12.55 -1.59
C SER A 245 47.08 -13.95 -1.76
N GLY A 246 47.99 -14.41 -0.90
CA GLY A 246 48.59 -15.75 -0.98
C GLY A 246 49.49 -15.96 -2.20
N LEU A 247 50.17 -14.89 -2.63
CA LEU A 247 51.11 -14.82 -3.76
C LEU A 247 52.57 -15.00 -3.31
#